data_AF-A0AA40ST72-F1
#
_entry.id   AF-A0AA40ST72-F1
#
_cell.length_a   1.000
_cell.length_b   1.000
_cell.length_c   1.000
_cell.angle_alpha   90.00
_cell.angle_beta   90.00
_cell.angle_gamma   90.00
#
_symmetry.space_group_name_H-M   'P 1'
#
loop_
_entity.id
_entity.type
_entity.pdbx_description
1 polymer ?
#
loop_
_entity_poly.entity_id
_entity_poly.type
_entity_poly.pdbx_seq_one_letter_code
_entity_poly.pdbx_strand_id
1 'polypeptide(L)'
;MKTATAIATALALVSLTTVPVLAASATKYQFKGQNASASFYQSDNCSYTDVYVSAFENVTKSGPGAPTSQTGVYFYYSSYDYCTGTQVYGSGFSENVIFTSSKLNSAALNATFPVYDYSLGTTKTATVNLNWTGTGDTYRGKYSSRNQGPGYTSSYRSSGSSRDAQVSGSVTLDGTNLIANLTSYGSLSSSTSGSLEIIK
;
A
#
# COMPACT_ATOMS: atom_id res chain seq x y z
N MET A 1 77.78 -14.19 -25.97
CA MET A 1 78.23 -13.02 -25.17
C MET A 1 77.45 -11.82 -25.67
N LYS A 2 76.30 -11.45 -25.06
CA LYS A 2 76.08 -10.57 -23.89
C LYS A 2 76.58 -9.13 -24.07
N THR A 3 75.63 -8.20 -24.26
CA THR A 3 75.55 -6.77 -23.81
C THR A 3 74.20 -6.21 -24.33
N ALA A 4 73.08 -6.15 -23.58
CA ALA A 4 72.68 -5.36 -22.40
C ALA A 4 72.40 -3.86 -22.68
N THR A 5 71.12 -3.45 -22.67
CA THR A 5 70.50 -2.16 -22.20
C THR A 5 69.18 -1.89 -22.98
N ALA A 6 68.08 -1.34 -22.45
CA ALA A 6 67.70 -0.90 -21.11
C ALA A 6 66.15 -0.97 -21.00
N ILE A 7 65.65 -1.40 -19.85
CA ILE A 7 64.23 -1.39 -19.48
C ILE A 7 63.95 -0.04 -18.81
N ALA A 8 63.02 0.75 -19.34
CA ALA A 8 62.48 1.94 -18.68
C ALA A 8 61.03 1.66 -18.25
N THR A 9 60.87 0.96 -17.12
CA THR A 9 59.58 0.84 -16.43
C THR A 9 59.32 2.09 -15.62
N ALA A 10 58.46 2.98 -16.13
CA ALA A 10 57.88 4.06 -15.35
C ALA A 10 56.87 3.46 -14.36
N LEU A 11 57.27 3.31 -13.10
CA LEU A 11 56.38 2.95 -12.01
C LEU A 11 55.62 4.21 -11.57
N ALA A 12 54.46 4.47 -12.19
CA ALA A 12 53.56 5.50 -11.69
C ALA A 12 52.98 5.03 -10.35
N LEU A 13 53.35 5.69 -9.25
CA LEU A 13 52.65 5.55 -7.98
C LEU A 13 51.21 6.03 -8.17
N VAL A 14 50.28 5.09 -8.35
CA VAL A 14 48.85 5.37 -8.15
C VAL A 14 48.67 5.54 -6.65
N SER A 15 48.60 6.80 -6.23
CA SER A 15 48.12 7.16 -4.90
C SER A 15 46.72 6.56 -4.72
N LEU A 16 46.63 5.49 -3.93
CA LEU A 16 45.34 4.99 -3.45
C LEU A 16 44.76 6.05 -2.52
N THR A 17 44.03 7.00 -3.09
CA THR A 17 43.06 7.75 -2.30
C THR A 17 42.03 6.72 -1.84
N THR A 18 42.06 6.39 -0.55
CA THR A 18 41.01 5.61 0.09
C THR A 18 39.75 6.46 0.01
N VAL A 19 38.98 6.29 -1.06
CA VAL A 19 37.65 6.89 -1.14
C VAL A 19 36.87 6.26 0.01
N PRO A 20 36.33 7.06 0.96
CA PRO A 20 35.49 6.51 2.00
C PRO A 20 34.32 5.81 1.30
N VAL A 21 34.26 4.49 1.42
CA VAL A 21 33.08 3.72 1.05
C VAL A 21 31.99 4.17 2.02
N LEU A 22 31.09 5.02 1.54
CA LEU A 22 29.84 5.31 2.24
C LEU A 22 29.14 3.95 2.41
N ALA A 23 28.97 3.53 3.66
CA ALA A 23 28.21 2.33 3.96
C ALA A 23 26.81 2.49 3.37
N ALA A 24 26.41 1.54 2.52
CA ALA A 24 25.10 1.56 1.90
C ALA A 24 24.03 1.65 2.98
N SER A 25 23.15 2.63 2.86
CA SER A 25 22.07 2.82 3.84
C SER A 25 20.96 1.82 3.53
N ALA A 26 20.67 0.93 4.47
CA ALA A 26 19.61 -0.06 4.35
C ALA A 26 18.39 0.35 5.16
N THR A 27 17.29 0.68 4.49
CA THR A 27 15.98 0.83 5.13
C THR A 27 15.26 -0.50 5.09
N LYS A 28 14.88 -1.01 6.26
CA LYS A 28 14.10 -2.26 6.40
C LYS A 28 12.77 -1.96 7.06
N TYR A 29 11.71 -2.41 6.41
CA TYR A 29 10.36 -2.36 6.89
C TYR A 29 9.77 -3.77 6.89
N GLN A 30 9.06 -4.14 7.94
CA GLN A 30 8.35 -5.41 8.04
C GLN A 30 6.91 -5.15 8.49
N PHE A 31 5.99 -6.02 8.06
CA PHE A 31 4.61 -5.98 8.50
C PHE A 31 3.99 -7.37 8.57
N LYS A 32 2.95 -7.50 9.40
CA LYS A 32 2.01 -8.62 9.42
C LYS A 32 0.67 -8.11 9.93
N GLY A 33 -0.44 -8.70 9.57
CA GLY A 33 -1.74 -8.19 10.00
C GLY A 33 -2.92 -8.69 9.20
N GLN A 34 -4.09 -8.19 9.56
CA GLN A 34 -5.35 -8.42 8.84
C GLN A 34 -5.72 -7.17 8.05
N ASN A 35 -6.38 -7.37 6.93
CA ASN A 35 -6.91 -6.33 6.08
C ASN A 35 -8.27 -6.75 5.52
N ALA A 36 -9.20 -5.81 5.46
CA ALA A 36 -10.45 -5.94 4.75
C ALA A 36 -10.55 -4.80 3.74
N SER A 37 -10.70 -5.13 2.46
CA SER A 37 -10.85 -4.14 1.41
C SER A 37 -12.20 -4.29 0.71
N ALA A 38 -12.75 -3.17 0.27
CA ALA A 38 -13.95 -3.11 -0.54
C ALA A 38 -13.74 -2.11 -1.68
N SER A 39 -14.18 -2.50 -2.87
CA SER A 39 -14.27 -1.63 -4.04
C SER A 39 -15.72 -1.59 -4.47
N PHE A 40 -16.25 -0.39 -4.64
CA PHE A 40 -17.59 -0.15 -5.16
C PHE A 40 -17.45 0.66 -6.42
N TYR A 41 -17.99 0.15 -7.53
CA TYR A 41 -17.78 0.79 -8.81
C TYR A 41 -19.01 0.67 -9.71
N GLN A 42 -19.06 1.57 -10.66
CA GLN A 42 -19.97 1.54 -11.78
C GLN A 42 -19.26 2.13 -12.99
N SER A 43 -19.48 1.54 -14.15
CA SER A 43 -19.13 2.11 -15.43
C SER A 43 -20.38 2.10 -16.29
N ASP A 44 -20.66 3.22 -16.95
CA ASP A 44 -21.64 3.29 -18.02
C ASP A 44 -20.96 3.71 -19.34
N ASN A 45 -21.68 4.37 -20.24
CA ASN A 45 -21.14 4.84 -21.53
C ASN A 45 -20.53 6.26 -21.46
N CYS A 46 -20.61 6.93 -20.33
CA CYS A 46 -20.28 8.35 -20.17
C CYS A 46 -19.54 8.68 -18.85
N SER A 47 -19.67 7.81 -17.84
CA SER A 47 -19.06 7.96 -16.52
C SER A 47 -18.42 6.67 -15.98
N TYR A 48 -17.43 6.85 -15.12
CA TYR A 48 -16.82 5.81 -14.30
C TYR A 48 -16.77 6.32 -12.85
N THR A 49 -17.26 5.53 -11.92
CA THR A 49 -17.19 5.83 -10.49
C THR A 49 -16.54 4.67 -9.76
N ASP A 50 -15.63 4.99 -8.85
CA ASP A 50 -14.91 4.06 -7.98
C ASP A 50 -14.86 4.61 -6.56
N VAL A 51 -15.13 3.74 -5.59
CA VAL A 51 -15.01 4.01 -4.17
C VAL A 51 -14.24 2.85 -3.56
N TYR A 52 -13.11 3.15 -2.95
CA TYR A 52 -12.23 2.17 -2.34
C TYR A 52 -12.11 2.40 -0.83
N VAL A 53 -12.31 1.34 -0.06
CA VAL A 53 -12.09 1.31 1.39
C VAL A 53 -11.12 0.19 1.71
N SER A 54 -10.11 0.47 2.53
CA SER A 54 -9.18 -0.52 3.06
C SER A 54 -8.98 -0.32 4.55
N ALA A 55 -9.58 -1.18 5.35
CA ALA A 55 -9.39 -1.23 6.79
C ALA A 55 -8.32 -2.26 7.15
N PHE A 56 -7.51 -1.98 8.16
CA PHE A 56 -6.48 -2.90 8.58
C PHE A 56 -6.18 -2.78 10.07
N GLU A 57 -5.69 -3.89 10.60
CA GLU A 57 -4.95 -3.96 11.86
C GLU A 57 -3.65 -4.67 11.54
N ASN A 58 -2.52 -4.00 11.75
CA ASN A 58 -1.23 -4.58 11.45
C ASN A 58 -0.19 -4.23 12.51
N VAL A 59 0.86 -5.03 12.53
CA VAL A 59 2.06 -4.82 13.32
C VAL A 59 3.17 -4.52 12.33
N THR A 60 3.79 -3.36 12.46
CA THR A 60 4.89 -2.92 11.60
C THR A 60 6.18 -2.81 12.38
N LYS A 61 7.30 -2.91 11.68
CA LYS A 61 8.62 -2.66 12.25
C LYS A 61 9.46 -1.92 11.23
N SER A 62 9.89 -0.71 11.57
CA SER A 62 10.83 0.09 10.78
C SER A 62 12.16 0.13 11.52
N GLY A 63 13.24 -0.36 10.90
CA GLY A 63 14.58 -0.32 11.46
C GLY A 63 14.80 -1.13 12.76
N PRO A 64 15.86 -0.83 13.52
CA PRO A 64 16.10 -1.42 14.83
C PRO A 64 15.08 -0.87 15.85
N GLY A 65 14.36 -1.75 16.52
CA GLY A 65 13.33 -1.37 17.48
C GLY A 65 12.29 -2.45 17.73
N ALA A 66 11.37 -2.16 18.64
CA ALA A 66 10.18 -2.97 18.86
C ALA A 66 9.16 -2.74 17.71
N PRO A 67 8.38 -3.76 17.32
CA PRO A 67 7.27 -3.56 16.41
C PRO A 67 6.17 -2.67 17.03
N THR A 68 5.45 -1.93 16.18
CA THR A 68 4.33 -1.07 16.56
C THR A 68 3.03 -1.62 15.96
N SER A 69 2.02 -1.80 16.79
CA SER A 69 0.66 -2.11 16.34
C SER A 69 -0.05 -0.85 15.88
N GLN A 70 -0.79 -0.93 14.80
CA GLN A 70 -1.64 0.15 14.30
C GLN A 70 -2.92 -0.42 13.70
N THR A 71 -3.98 0.35 13.84
CA THR A 71 -5.26 0.11 13.18
C THR A 71 -5.58 1.34 12.37
N GLY A 72 -6.12 1.17 11.18
CA GLY A 72 -6.48 2.31 10.35
C GLY A 72 -7.40 1.96 9.20
N VAL A 73 -7.91 3.02 8.58
CA VAL A 73 -8.68 2.96 7.35
C VAL A 73 -8.12 3.93 6.34
N TYR A 74 -7.91 3.46 5.13
CA TYR A 74 -7.74 4.30 3.96
C TYR A 74 -9.04 4.32 3.16
N PHE A 75 -9.42 5.50 2.70
CA PHE A 75 -10.59 5.72 1.86
C PHE A 75 -10.22 6.58 0.67
N TYR A 76 -10.75 6.20 -0.48
CA TYR A 76 -10.61 6.92 -1.74
C TYR A 76 -11.94 6.89 -2.48
N TYR A 77 -12.25 7.96 -3.19
CA TYR A 77 -13.31 7.96 -4.18
C TYR A 77 -12.86 8.72 -5.42
N SER A 78 -13.36 8.31 -6.56
CA SER A 78 -13.27 9.05 -7.80
C SER A 78 -14.50 8.83 -8.66
N SER A 79 -14.95 9.89 -9.31
CA SER A 79 -15.91 9.84 -10.40
C SER A 79 -15.33 10.63 -11.57
N TYR A 80 -15.38 10.05 -12.76
CA TYR A 80 -14.91 10.68 -13.98
C TYR A 80 -15.98 10.57 -15.06
N ASP A 81 -16.43 11.73 -15.54
CA ASP A 81 -17.33 11.87 -16.68
C ASP A 81 -16.48 12.21 -17.91
N TYR A 82 -16.38 11.27 -18.84
CA TYR A 82 -15.60 11.41 -20.06
C TYR A 82 -16.35 12.13 -21.18
N CYS A 83 -17.66 12.33 -21.06
CA CYS A 83 -18.42 13.18 -21.98
C CYS A 83 -18.18 14.67 -21.71
N THR A 84 -18.05 15.05 -20.44
CA THR A 84 -17.81 16.44 -20.04
C THR A 84 -16.35 16.73 -19.68
N GLY A 85 -15.54 15.68 -19.50
CA GLY A 85 -14.15 15.80 -19.02
C GLY A 85 -14.06 16.16 -17.54
N THR A 86 -15.14 15.99 -16.78
CA THR A 86 -15.22 16.39 -15.37
C THR A 86 -14.72 15.26 -14.47
N GLN A 87 -13.81 15.58 -13.56
CA GLN A 87 -13.34 14.65 -12.54
C GLN A 87 -13.66 15.16 -11.14
N VAL A 88 -14.15 14.26 -10.30
CA VAL A 88 -14.23 14.45 -8.86
C VAL A 88 -13.43 13.34 -8.19
N TYR A 89 -12.56 13.68 -7.24
CA TYR A 89 -11.81 12.68 -6.48
C TYR A 89 -11.34 13.22 -5.14
N GLY A 90 -11.19 12.31 -4.18
CA GLY A 90 -10.74 12.63 -2.83
C GLY A 90 -10.20 11.41 -2.11
N SER A 91 -9.44 11.66 -1.05
CA SER A 91 -8.94 10.58 -0.20
C SER A 91 -8.78 11.02 1.24
N GLY A 92 -8.79 10.05 2.15
CA GLY A 92 -8.56 10.28 3.56
C GLY A 92 -8.00 9.04 4.24
N PHE A 93 -7.43 9.29 5.41
CA PHE A 93 -6.86 8.26 6.25
C PHE A 93 -7.20 8.57 7.71
N SER A 94 -7.47 7.53 8.50
CA SER A 94 -7.66 7.66 9.94
C SER A 94 -7.12 6.44 10.67
N GLU A 95 -6.49 6.69 11.81
CA GLU A 95 -6.08 5.66 12.77
C GLU A 95 -7.10 5.50 13.91
N ASN A 96 -8.00 6.49 14.07
CA ASN A 96 -9.05 6.47 15.09
C ASN A 96 -10.30 5.81 14.51
N VAL A 97 -10.31 4.47 14.51
CA VAL A 97 -11.38 3.65 13.93
C VAL A 97 -11.75 2.48 14.83
N ILE A 98 -12.98 2.00 14.69
CA ILE A 98 -13.39 0.71 15.28
C ILE A 98 -13.35 -0.32 14.15
N PHE A 99 -12.27 -1.09 14.10
CA PHE A 99 -12.11 -2.20 13.16
C PHE A 99 -12.01 -3.51 13.93
N THR A 100 -12.77 -4.51 13.49
CA THR A 100 -12.70 -5.87 14.03
C THR A 100 -12.55 -6.86 12.89
N SER A 101 -11.74 -7.90 13.08
CA SER A 101 -11.50 -8.93 12.09
C SER A 101 -11.47 -10.32 12.73
N SER A 102 -12.16 -11.27 12.11
CA SER A 102 -12.06 -12.70 12.41
C SER A 102 -11.27 -13.40 11.29
N LYS A 103 -10.04 -12.91 11.07
CA LYS A 103 -9.15 -13.35 9.98
C LYS A 103 -9.83 -13.24 8.62
N LEU A 104 -10.10 -14.39 7.98
CA LEU A 104 -10.69 -14.49 6.64
C LEU A 104 -12.18 -14.85 6.66
N ASN A 105 -12.80 -14.91 7.85
CA ASN A 105 -14.22 -15.25 7.96
C ASN A 105 -15.11 -14.02 7.90
N SER A 106 -14.73 -12.96 8.60
CA SER A 106 -15.49 -11.71 8.62
C SER A 106 -14.63 -10.54 9.09
N ALA A 107 -15.08 -9.33 8.78
CA ALA A 107 -14.58 -8.10 9.37
C ALA A 107 -15.69 -7.06 9.46
N ALA A 108 -15.53 -6.07 10.34
CA ALA A 108 -16.43 -4.93 10.46
C ALA A 108 -15.63 -3.65 10.70
N LEU A 109 -16.06 -2.55 10.08
CA LEU A 109 -15.49 -1.22 10.20
C LEU A 109 -16.59 -0.23 10.57
N ASN A 110 -16.33 0.59 11.58
CA ASN A 110 -17.05 1.82 11.87
C ASN A 110 -16.03 2.96 12.06
N ALA A 111 -16.10 3.97 11.21
CA ALA A 111 -15.17 5.09 11.23
C ALA A 111 -15.82 6.38 10.72
N THR A 112 -15.46 7.51 11.34
CA THR A 112 -15.78 8.85 10.85
C THR A 112 -14.51 9.68 10.86
N PHE A 113 -14.15 10.30 9.74
CA PHE A 113 -12.87 11.02 9.60
C PHE A 113 -12.88 12.04 8.46
N PRO A 114 -11.98 13.05 8.49
CA PRO A 114 -11.85 14.01 7.42
C PRO A 114 -11.27 13.38 6.15
N VAL A 115 -11.79 13.80 5.01
CA VAL A 115 -11.37 13.43 3.66
C VAL A 115 -11.12 14.70 2.88
N TYR A 116 -10.00 14.78 2.17
CA TYR A 116 -9.70 15.90 1.32
C TYR A 116 -10.26 15.67 -0.08
N ASP A 117 -11.14 16.54 -0.55
CA ASP A 117 -11.66 16.59 -1.92
C ASP A 117 -10.72 17.44 -2.77
N TYR A 118 -9.93 16.79 -3.64
CA TYR A 118 -8.95 17.48 -4.47
C TYR A 118 -9.58 18.30 -5.60
N SER A 119 -10.85 18.05 -5.91
CA SER A 119 -11.55 18.71 -7.01
C SER A 119 -12.15 20.04 -6.57
N LEU A 120 -12.58 20.11 -5.31
CA LEU A 120 -13.09 21.34 -4.68
C LEU A 120 -12.05 22.06 -3.80
N GLY A 121 -10.95 21.39 -3.46
CA GLY A 121 -9.93 21.93 -2.55
C GLY A 121 -10.42 22.05 -1.11
N THR A 122 -11.44 21.29 -0.72
CA THR A 122 -12.11 21.37 0.59
C THR A 122 -12.02 20.05 1.35
N THR A 123 -12.10 20.13 2.68
CA THR A 123 -12.21 18.95 3.54
C THR A 123 -13.68 18.62 3.77
N LYS A 124 -14.04 17.36 3.56
CA LYS A 124 -15.36 16.77 3.79
C LYS A 124 -15.27 15.72 4.89
N THR A 125 -16.41 15.31 5.43
CA THR A 125 -16.49 14.26 6.45
C THR A 125 -16.97 12.96 5.85
N ALA A 126 -16.14 11.92 5.89
CA ALA A 126 -16.59 10.57 5.54
C ALA A 126 -17.07 9.80 6.77
N THR A 127 -18.15 9.05 6.60
CA THR A 127 -18.60 8.04 7.56
C THR A 127 -18.68 6.69 6.86
N VAL A 128 -17.92 5.73 7.36
CA VAL A 128 -17.78 4.39 6.79
C VAL A 128 -18.31 3.38 7.81
N ASN A 129 -19.35 2.66 7.42
CA ASN A 129 -19.92 1.56 8.18
C ASN A 129 -20.02 0.36 7.24
N LEU A 130 -19.10 -0.60 7.34
CA LEU A 130 -19.02 -1.73 6.43
C LEU A 130 -18.83 -3.04 7.17
N ASN A 131 -19.44 -4.10 6.65
CA ASN A 131 -19.27 -5.47 7.08
C ASN A 131 -18.81 -6.33 5.91
N TRP A 132 -17.81 -7.16 6.15
CA TRP A 132 -17.31 -8.16 5.22
C TRP A 132 -17.65 -9.55 5.74
N THR A 133 -18.21 -10.39 4.87
CA THR A 133 -18.42 -11.82 5.13
C THR A 133 -17.67 -12.62 4.09
N GLY A 134 -16.68 -13.40 4.52
CA GLY A 134 -15.86 -14.22 3.64
C GLY A 134 -16.67 -15.28 2.91
N THR A 135 -16.47 -15.40 1.61
CA THR A 135 -17.16 -16.33 0.71
C THR A 135 -16.17 -17.13 -0.11
N GLY A 136 -16.57 -18.34 -0.53
CA GLY A 136 -15.73 -19.19 -1.36
C GLY A 136 -14.49 -19.73 -0.63
N ASP A 137 -13.48 -20.11 -1.40
CA ASP A 137 -12.26 -20.74 -0.92
C ASP A 137 -11.21 -19.74 -0.42
N THR A 138 -10.29 -20.22 0.40
CA THR A 138 -9.12 -19.43 0.85
C THR A 138 -7.94 -19.67 -0.07
N TYR A 139 -7.42 -18.59 -0.64
CA TYR A 139 -6.20 -18.60 -1.45
C TYR A 139 -4.99 -18.32 -0.56
N ARG A 140 -3.89 -19.02 -0.81
CA ARG A 140 -2.62 -18.83 -0.10
C ARG A 140 -1.52 -18.51 -1.10
N GLY A 141 -0.73 -17.49 -0.79
CA GLY A 141 0.25 -16.97 -1.74
C GLY A 141 1.52 -16.46 -1.08
N LYS A 142 2.57 -16.44 -1.89
CA LYS A 142 3.81 -15.72 -1.61
C LYS A 142 4.09 -14.82 -2.80
N TYR A 143 4.59 -13.63 -2.52
CA TYR A 143 5.00 -12.68 -3.55
C TYR A 143 6.42 -12.21 -3.26
N SER A 144 7.20 -12.02 -4.31
CA SER A 144 8.50 -11.39 -4.21
C SER A 144 8.78 -10.56 -5.45
N SER A 145 9.25 -9.34 -5.26
CA SER A 145 9.74 -8.49 -6.33
C SER A 145 11.08 -7.87 -5.94
N ARG A 146 11.90 -7.61 -6.95
CA ARG A 146 13.17 -6.90 -6.79
C ARG A 146 13.31 -5.91 -7.93
N ASN A 147 13.51 -4.65 -7.58
CA ASN A 147 13.74 -3.55 -8.50
C ASN A 147 15.14 -3.00 -8.27
N GLN A 148 15.88 -2.74 -9.34
CA GLN A 148 17.21 -2.15 -9.28
C GLN A 148 17.24 -0.91 -10.16
N GLY A 149 17.78 0.18 -9.63
CA GLY A 149 17.98 1.43 -10.35
C GLY A 149 19.36 2.03 -10.03
N PRO A 150 19.71 3.16 -10.66
CA PRO A 150 20.95 3.86 -10.36
C PRO A 150 21.02 4.23 -8.87
N GLY A 151 22.01 3.69 -8.16
CA GLY A 151 22.24 4.00 -6.74
C GLY A 151 21.22 3.41 -5.77
N TYR A 152 20.40 2.43 -6.16
CA TYR A 152 19.60 1.68 -5.18
C TYR A 152 19.13 0.29 -5.64
N THR A 153 18.80 -0.57 -4.68
CA THR A 153 18.04 -1.81 -4.87
C THR A 153 16.87 -1.82 -3.89
N SER A 154 15.66 -2.13 -4.39
CA SER A 154 14.47 -2.36 -3.58
C SER A 154 14.03 -3.81 -3.71
N SER A 155 13.84 -4.50 -2.59
CA SER A 155 13.34 -5.88 -2.54
C SER A 155 12.10 -5.94 -1.67
N TYR A 156 11.01 -6.45 -2.21
CA TYR A 156 9.77 -6.67 -1.49
C TYR A 156 9.43 -8.15 -1.46
N ARG A 157 9.00 -8.65 -0.30
CA ARG A 157 8.52 -10.02 -0.12
C ARG A 157 7.28 -10.01 0.74
N SER A 158 6.31 -10.84 0.42
CA SER A 158 5.16 -11.08 1.29
C SER A 158 4.69 -12.52 1.23
N SER A 159 4.05 -12.96 2.30
CA SER A 159 3.34 -14.23 2.40
C SER A 159 2.04 -14.01 3.16
N GLY A 160 0.99 -14.69 2.72
CA GLY A 160 -0.31 -14.51 3.32
C GLY A 160 -1.39 -15.38 2.71
N SER A 161 -2.62 -15.04 3.03
CA SER A 161 -3.81 -15.70 2.53
C SER A 161 -4.90 -14.65 2.31
N SER A 162 -5.75 -14.88 1.32
CA SER A 162 -6.90 -14.03 1.02
C SER A 162 -8.14 -14.87 0.78
N ARG A 163 -9.29 -14.24 0.92
CA ARG A 163 -10.60 -14.81 0.65
C ARG A 163 -11.52 -13.71 0.13
N ASP A 164 -12.26 -14.02 -0.92
CA ASP A 164 -13.29 -13.10 -1.42
C ASP A 164 -14.33 -12.85 -0.32
N ALA A 165 -14.98 -11.70 -0.35
CA ALA A 165 -15.97 -11.35 0.65
C ALA A 165 -17.16 -10.61 0.05
N GLN A 166 -18.34 -10.94 0.55
CA GLN A 166 -19.55 -10.13 0.37
C GLN A 166 -19.47 -8.92 1.30
N VAL A 167 -19.76 -7.74 0.76
CA VAL A 167 -19.68 -6.46 1.49
C VAL A 167 -21.07 -5.85 1.62
N SER A 168 -21.42 -5.40 2.81
CA SER A 168 -22.66 -4.67 3.08
C SER A 168 -22.40 -3.46 3.98
N GLY A 169 -23.32 -2.49 3.95
CA GLY A 169 -23.25 -1.27 4.76
C GLY A 169 -23.37 0.00 3.93
N SER A 170 -22.72 1.07 4.38
CA SER A 170 -22.79 2.40 3.78
C SER A 170 -21.46 3.14 3.86
N VAL A 171 -21.18 3.93 2.83
CA VAL A 171 -20.08 4.89 2.81
C VAL A 171 -20.67 6.24 2.44
N THR A 172 -20.66 7.18 3.38
CA THR A 172 -21.21 8.53 3.14
C THR A 172 -20.12 9.58 3.18
N LEU A 173 -20.30 10.63 2.38
CA LEU A 173 -19.47 11.84 2.36
C LEU A 173 -20.39 13.04 2.55
N ASP A 174 -20.23 13.76 3.64
CA ASP A 174 -21.14 14.83 4.10
C ASP A 174 -22.62 14.39 4.08
N GLY A 175 -22.88 13.16 4.50
CA GLY A 175 -24.22 12.56 4.55
C GLY A 175 -24.72 11.96 3.23
N THR A 176 -24.05 12.19 2.10
CA THR A 176 -24.42 11.59 0.81
C THR A 176 -23.82 10.18 0.69
N ASN A 177 -24.66 9.16 0.49
CA ASN A 177 -24.18 7.78 0.29
C ASN A 177 -23.56 7.60 -1.10
N LEU A 178 -22.25 7.34 -1.13
CA LEU A 178 -21.48 7.23 -2.36
C LEU A 178 -21.60 5.86 -3.03
N ILE A 179 -22.02 4.83 -2.28
CA ILE A 179 -22.03 3.44 -2.77
C ILE A 179 -23.44 2.94 -3.08
N ALA A 180 -24.44 3.83 -3.04
CA ALA A 180 -25.81 3.49 -3.38
C ALA A 180 -25.88 3.01 -4.84
N ASN A 181 -26.38 1.79 -5.06
CA ASN A 181 -26.52 1.15 -6.37
C ASN A 181 -25.21 0.84 -7.12
N LEU A 182 -24.05 0.90 -6.46
CA LEU A 182 -22.79 0.47 -7.06
C LEU A 182 -22.63 -1.05 -6.97
N THR A 183 -21.91 -1.61 -7.95
CA THR A 183 -21.45 -3.01 -7.86
C THR A 183 -20.33 -3.07 -6.82
N SER A 184 -20.33 -4.10 -5.97
CA SER A 184 -19.32 -4.25 -4.93
C SER A 184 -18.44 -5.49 -5.15
N TYR A 185 -17.18 -5.36 -4.75
CA TYR A 185 -16.24 -6.44 -4.59
C TYR A 185 -15.54 -6.28 -3.24
N GLY A 186 -15.41 -7.37 -2.49
CA GLY A 186 -14.74 -7.39 -1.19
C GLY A 186 -13.66 -8.45 -1.12
N SER A 187 -12.64 -8.18 -0.30
CA SER A 187 -11.60 -9.14 0.02
C SER A 187 -11.23 -9.06 1.50
N LEU A 188 -11.04 -10.23 2.12
CA LEU A 188 -10.39 -10.38 3.41
C LEU A 188 -8.99 -10.92 3.17
N SER A 189 -8.00 -10.34 3.84
CA SER A 189 -6.59 -10.67 3.65
C SER A 189 -5.87 -10.80 4.98
N SER A 190 -4.96 -11.76 5.07
CA SER A 190 -4.12 -12.04 6.22
C SER A 190 -2.67 -12.13 5.77
N SER A 191 -1.86 -11.15 6.18
CA SER A 191 -0.41 -11.16 5.92
C SER A 191 0.31 -11.80 7.09
N THR A 192 0.89 -12.99 6.86
CA THR A 192 1.72 -13.68 7.86
C THR A 192 3.11 -13.07 7.96
N SER A 193 3.63 -12.55 6.84
CA SER A 193 4.88 -11.79 6.81
C SER A 193 4.93 -10.90 5.59
N GLY A 194 5.43 -9.68 5.74
CA GLY A 194 5.81 -8.80 4.66
C GLY A 194 7.12 -8.09 5.01
N SER A 195 7.95 -7.86 4.01
CA SER A 195 9.17 -7.07 4.17
C SER A 195 9.48 -6.24 2.93
N LEU A 196 9.98 -5.04 3.16
CA LEU A 196 10.56 -4.15 2.18
C LEU A 196 11.97 -3.79 2.64
N GLU A 197 12.94 -3.98 1.76
CA GLU A 197 14.33 -3.58 1.98
C GLU A 197 14.78 -2.67 0.83
N ILE A 198 15.24 -1.47 1.17
CA ILE A 198 15.80 -0.52 0.22
C ILE A 198 17.26 -0.28 0.63
N ILE A 199 18.18 -0.61 -0.27
CA ILE A 199 19.61 -0.37 -0.13
C ILE A 199 19.97 0.78 -1.08
N LYS A 200 20.56 1.86 -0.56
CA LYS A 200 21.09 2.99 -1.33
C LYS A 200 22.60 3.08 -1.15
#